data_AF-A0A0F8Y6R8-F1
#
_entry.id   AF-A0A0F8Y6R8-F1
#
_cell.length_a   1.000
_cell.length_b   1.000
_cell.length_c   1.000
_cell.angle_alpha   90.00
_cell.angle_beta   90.00
_cell.angle_gamma   90.00
#
_symmetry.space_group_name_H-M   'P 1'
#
loop_
_entity.id
_entity.type
_entity.pdbx_description
1 polymer ?
#
loop_
_entity_poly.entity_id
_entity_poly.type
_entity_poly.pdbx_seq_one_letter_code
_entity_poly.pdbx_strand_id
1 'polypeptide(L)'
;MGVGRFLAIIGGILGILSMVLFYFMPEIFNLWRFVDVGSNVFIYIGGFGSWLREIPINLGIRFSDDIFLLIVSLLIVGGSALSIIAGVKGSKILGILGGVILLAGPLLFMLELIAHIGVIEDFLEIVPLLGSFNLLFGNGAGAQWGIWISYFLTIGGGLLGIIGGATT
;
A
#
# COMPACT_ATOMS: atom_id res chain seq x y z
N MET A 1 27.22 -15.04 3.34
CA MET A 1 25.82 -15.07 2.86
C MET A 1 25.82 -14.58 1.42
N GLY A 2 25.18 -15.27 0.48
CA GLY A 2 25.11 -14.79 -0.92
C GLY A 2 24.29 -13.50 -1.04
N VAL A 3 24.63 -12.64 -2.00
CA VAL A 3 23.97 -11.34 -2.19
C VAL A 3 22.45 -11.50 -2.39
N GLY A 4 22.00 -12.49 -3.19
CA GLY A 4 20.58 -12.75 -3.39
C GLY A 4 19.83 -13.10 -2.10
N ARG A 5 20.45 -13.89 -1.22
CA ARG A 5 19.86 -14.27 0.08
C ARG A 5 19.65 -13.06 0.97
N PHE A 6 20.62 -12.15 0.97
CA PHE A 6 20.53 -10.89 1.70
C PHE A 6 19.41 -10.01 1.15
N LEU A 7 19.33 -9.82 -0.17
CA LEU A 7 18.29 -9.02 -0.81
C LEU A 7 16.88 -9.58 -0.53
N ALA A 8 16.69 -10.90 -0.55
CA ALA A 8 15.41 -11.52 -0.26
C ALA A 8 14.95 -11.27 1.19
N ILE A 9 15.88 -11.34 2.16
CA ILE A 9 15.60 -11.03 3.57
C ILE A 9 15.25 -9.55 3.75
N ILE A 10 16.05 -8.64 3.19
CA ILE A 10 15.76 -7.21 3.25
C ILE A 10 14.40 -6.91 2.61
N GLY A 11 14.10 -7.52 1.47
CA GLY A 11 12.81 -7.37 0.79
C GLY A 11 11.63 -7.72 1.70
N GLY A 12 11.71 -8.88 2.37
CA GLY A 12 10.66 -9.27 3.31
C GLY A 12 10.60 -8.40 4.56
N ILE A 13 11.75 -7.93 5.09
CA ILE A 13 11.78 -6.98 6.22
C ILE A 13 11.08 -5.67 5.85
N LEU A 14 11.29 -5.12 4.65
CA LEU A 14 10.64 -3.88 4.23
C LEU A 14 9.12 -4.02 4.19
N GLY A 15 8.60 -5.16 3.71
CA GLY A 15 7.16 -5.42 3.76
C GLY A 15 6.61 -5.55 5.18
N ILE A 16 7.32 -6.20 6.11
CA ILE A 16 6.90 -6.25 7.53
C ILE A 16 6.96 -4.86 8.15
N LEU A 17 8.04 -4.11 7.91
CA LEU A 17 8.21 -2.76 8.43
C LEU A 17 7.11 -1.84 7.94
N SER A 18 6.68 -1.95 6.68
CA SER A 18 5.55 -1.16 6.18
C SER A 18 4.28 -1.34 7.03
N MET A 19 4.03 -2.57 7.52
CA MET A 19 2.88 -2.89 8.36
C MET A 19 3.05 -2.42 9.79
N VAL A 20 4.22 -2.71 10.37
CA VAL A 20 4.52 -2.35 11.75
C VAL A 20 4.51 -0.83 11.90
N LEU A 21 5.15 -0.11 10.98
CA LEU A 21 5.21 1.35 11.00
C LEU A 21 3.84 1.98 10.72
N PHE A 22 3.00 1.36 9.89
CA PHE A 22 1.60 1.78 9.74
C PHE A 22 0.84 1.72 11.08
N TYR A 23 1.01 0.64 11.85
CA TYR A 23 0.34 0.51 13.15
C TYR A 23 0.78 1.58 14.16
N PHE A 24 2.05 1.99 14.13
CA PHE A 24 2.57 3.01 15.05
C PHE A 24 2.26 4.44 14.61
N MET A 25 2.34 4.72 13.31
CA MET A 25 2.22 6.06 12.75
C MET A 25 1.46 6.02 11.42
N PRO A 26 0.13 5.77 11.44
CA PRO A 26 -0.67 5.61 10.23
C PRO A 26 -0.69 6.88 9.36
N GLU A 27 -0.46 8.04 9.96
CA GLU A 27 -0.38 9.33 9.27
C GLU A 27 0.84 9.45 8.33
N ILE A 28 1.89 8.66 8.60
CA ILE A 28 3.17 8.67 7.87
C ILE A 28 3.35 7.38 7.06
N PHE A 29 2.72 6.28 7.45
CA PHE A 29 2.97 4.96 6.88
C PHE A 29 1.72 4.31 6.29
N ASN A 30 0.72 5.10 5.92
CA ASN A 30 -0.37 4.62 5.07
C ASN A 30 0.13 4.30 3.65
N LEU A 31 -0.68 3.56 2.89
CA LEU A 31 -0.41 3.30 1.47
C LEU A 31 -0.82 4.49 0.60
N TRP A 32 -1.90 5.19 0.96
CA TRP A 32 -2.40 6.36 0.25
C TRP A 32 -3.02 7.39 1.21
N ARG A 33 -2.71 8.66 0.99
CA ARG A 33 -3.15 9.78 1.84
C ARG A 33 -4.06 10.71 1.07
N PHE A 34 -5.02 11.32 1.74
CA PHE A 34 -5.76 12.49 1.27
C PHE A 34 -5.80 13.59 2.33
N VAL A 35 -5.52 14.83 1.91
CA VAL A 35 -5.52 16.04 2.72
C VAL A 35 -6.15 17.16 1.91
N ASP A 36 -7.03 17.94 2.52
CA ASP A 36 -7.49 19.21 1.99
C ASP A 36 -6.77 20.38 2.69
N VAL A 37 -6.16 21.29 1.93
CA VAL A 37 -5.32 22.39 2.43
C VAL A 37 -6.23 23.47 3.03
N GLY A 38 -6.09 23.67 4.34
CA GLY A 38 -6.94 24.57 5.12
C GLY A 38 -8.05 23.85 5.89
N SER A 39 -8.17 22.54 5.73
CA SER A 39 -9.03 21.66 6.52
C SER A 39 -8.20 20.76 7.44
N ASN A 40 -8.75 20.41 8.61
CA ASN A 40 -8.13 19.47 9.56
C ASN A 40 -8.51 18.01 9.26
N VAL A 41 -9.16 17.73 8.12
CA VAL A 41 -9.68 16.40 7.77
C VAL A 41 -8.63 15.63 6.98
N PHE A 42 -8.19 14.51 7.53
CA PHE A 42 -7.27 13.58 6.88
C PHE A 42 -7.99 12.26 6.61
N ILE A 43 -7.97 11.80 5.36
CA ILE A 43 -8.49 10.48 4.99
C ILE A 43 -7.28 9.60 4.66
N TYR A 44 -7.08 8.56 5.46
CA TYR A 44 -6.02 7.59 5.28
C TYR A 44 -6.61 6.36 4.63
N ILE A 45 -6.37 6.19 3.33
CA ILE A 45 -6.82 5.01 2.59
C ILE A 45 -5.61 4.09 2.48
N GLY A 46 -5.67 2.94 3.15
CA GLY A 46 -4.59 1.98 3.12
C GLY A 46 -4.02 1.69 4.50
N GLY A 47 -4.65 0.70 5.14
CA GLY A 47 -4.16 -0.04 6.30
C GLY A 47 -5.20 -0.15 7.43
N PHE A 48 -5.51 -1.38 7.83
CA PHE A 48 -6.27 -1.89 8.99
C PHE A 48 -7.01 -0.91 9.89
N GLY A 49 -8.33 -0.83 9.68
CA GLY A 49 -9.27 -0.29 10.66
C GLY A 49 -9.17 1.21 10.83
N SER A 50 -10.21 1.94 10.45
CA SER A 50 -10.31 3.36 10.77
C SER A 50 -10.42 3.53 12.29
N TRP A 51 -9.35 3.98 12.95
CA TRP A 51 -9.46 4.45 14.32
C TRP A 51 -9.91 5.91 14.31
N LEU A 52 -11.21 6.08 14.57
CA LEU A 52 -11.90 7.27 15.08
C LEU A 52 -11.12 8.60 15.08
N ARG A 53 -11.48 9.51 14.17
CA ARG A 53 -11.76 10.92 14.49
C ARG A 53 -12.51 11.65 13.35
N GLU A 54 -13.80 11.82 13.62
CA GLU A 54 -14.75 12.87 13.23
C GLU A 54 -14.34 13.92 12.16
N ILE A 55 -14.95 13.85 10.96
CA ILE A 55 -16.01 14.76 10.42
C ILE A 55 -16.19 14.44 8.91
N PRO A 56 -17.42 14.47 8.37
CA PRO A 56 -17.85 13.61 7.27
C PRO A 56 -17.76 14.32 5.93
N ILE A 57 -16.69 14.07 5.19
CA ILE A 57 -16.89 13.90 3.74
C ILE A 57 -17.01 12.40 3.54
N ASN A 58 -18.24 11.92 3.64
CA ASN A 58 -18.56 10.54 3.32
C ASN A 58 -18.46 10.38 1.81
N LEU A 59 -17.25 10.18 1.29
CA LEU A 59 -17.00 9.88 -0.13
C LEU A 59 -17.60 8.51 -0.54
N GLY A 60 -18.32 7.81 0.35
CA GLY A 60 -18.82 6.45 0.15
C GLY A 60 -17.73 5.37 0.25
N ILE A 61 -16.46 5.76 0.30
CA ILE A 61 -15.31 4.86 0.33
C ILE A 61 -15.07 4.38 1.78
N ARG A 62 -15.75 3.30 2.19
CA ARG A 62 -15.62 2.69 3.53
C ARG A 62 -14.86 1.37 3.48
N PHE A 63 -13.53 1.44 3.42
CA PHE A 63 -12.69 0.23 3.51
C PHE A 63 -12.54 -0.33 4.93
N SER A 64 -13.06 0.36 5.96
CA SER A 64 -12.94 -0.07 7.37
C SER A 64 -13.67 -1.38 7.67
N ASP A 65 -14.66 -1.76 6.84
CA ASP A 65 -15.42 -3.00 6.95
C ASP A 65 -14.96 -4.07 5.93
N ASP A 66 -13.97 -3.76 5.09
CA ASP A 66 -13.66 -4.55 3.90
C ASP A 66 -12.61 -5.64 4.16
N ILE A 67 -13.06 -6.87 3.95
CA ILE A 67 -12.24 -8.08 3.71
C ILE A 67 -11.07 -7.81 2.74
N PHE A 68 -11.22 -6.81 1.86
CA PHE A 68 -10.21 -6.40 0.91
C PHE A 68 -8.92 -5.91 1.55
N LEU A 69 -8.97 -5.00 2.53
CA LEU A 69 -7.76 -4.55 3.21
C LEU A 69 -7.09 -5.72 3.92
N LEU A 70 -7.87 -6.60 4.57
CA LEU A 70 -7.35 -7.83 5.17
C LEU A 70 -6.59 -8.68 4.15
N ILE A 71 -7.14 -8.87 2.96
CA ILE A 71 -6.48 -9.59 1.87
C ILE A 71 -5.16 -8.91 1.46
N VAL A 72 -5.16 -7.59 1.22
CA VAL A 72 -3.94 -6.81 0.89
C VAL A 72 -2.83 -7.07 1.91
N SER A 73 -3.21 -7.33 3.15
CA SER A 73 -2.26 -7.38 4.25
C SER A 73 -1.80 -8.75 4.62
N LEU A 74 -2.66 -9.74 4.44
CA LEU A 74 -2.22 -11.13 4.36
C LEU A 74 -1.24 -11.32 3.20
N LEU A 75 -1.42 -10.63 2.08
CA LEU A 75 -0.47 -10.66 0.97
C LEU A 75 0.86 -10.00 1.32
N ILE A 76 0.85 -8.80 1.91
CA ILE A 76 2.09 -8.14 2.32
C ILE A 76 2.83 -8.98 3.37
N VAL A 77 2.15 -9.41 4.45
CA VAL A 77 2.79 -10.21 5.52
C VAL A 77 3.23 -11.57 5.01
N GLY A 78 2.38 -12.27 4.26
CA GLY A 78 2.67 -13.59 3.70
C GLY A 78 3.80 -13.57 2.68
N GLY A 79 3.80 -12.60 1.77
CA GLY A 79 4.87 -12.37 0.80
C GLY A 79 6.19 -12.06 1.49
N SER A 80 6.17 -11.18 2.49
CA SER A 80 7.33 -10.88 3.33
C SER A 80 7.92 -12.10 4.03
N ALA A 81 7.07 -12.91 4.69
CA ALA A 81 7.50 -14.11 5.39
C ALA A 81 8.16 -15.09 4.42
N LEU A 82 7.56 -15.29 3.23
CA LEU A 82 8.12 -16.15 2.19
C LEU A 82 9.47 -15.62 1.67
N SER A 83 9.62 -14.32 1.43
CA SER A 83 10.90 -13.72 1.02
C SER A 83 12.00 -13.89 2.08
N ILE A 84 11.66 -13.76 3.37
CA ILE A 84 12.62 -14.02 4.46
C ILE A 84 13.02 -15.50 4.48
N ILE A 85 12.04 -16.41 4.45
CA ILE A 85 12.30 -17.86 4.43
C ILE A 85 13.16 -18.23 3.22
N ALA A 86 12.91 -17.62 2.06
CA ALA A 86 13.69 -17.82 0.86
C ALA A 86 15.16 -17.43 1.02
N GLY A 87 15.43 -16.25 1.58
CA GLY A 87 16.81 -15.82 1.83
C GLY A 87 17.50 -16.67 2.90
N VAL A 88 16.77 -17.08 3.96
CA VAL A 88 17.30 -17.98 4.98
C VAL A 88 17.61 -19.37 4.40
N LYS A 89 16.73 -19.94 3.58
CA LYS A 89 16.92 -21.29 3.01
C LYS A 89 17.77 -21.32 1.74
N GLY A 90 17.98 -20.19 1.09
CA GLY A 90 18.61 -20.17 -0.22
C GLY A 90 17.68 -20.67 -1.33
N SER A 91 16.37 -20.35 -1.29
CA SER A 91 15.39 -20.89 -2.25
C SER A 91 14.95 -19.85 -3.28
N LYS A 92 15.33 -20.08 -4.54
CA LYS A 92 14.92 -19.26 -5.68
C LYS A 92 13.40 -19.14 -5.85
N ILE A 93 12.71 -20.28 -5.82
CA ILE A 93 11.26 -20.34 -6.05
C ILE A 93 10.52 -19.55 -4.96
N LEU A 94 10.87 -19.78 -3.69
CA LEU A 94 10.22 -19.07 -2.58
C LEU A 94 10.51 -17.57 -2.60
N GLY A 95 11.69 -17.15 -3.05
CA GLY A 95 12.05 -15.73 -3.10
C GLY A 95 11.25 -14.98 -4.15
N ILE A 96 11.14 -15.55 -5.36
CA ILE A 96 10.32 -15.01 -6.44
C ILE A 96 8.85 -15.00 -6.03
N LEU A 97 8.34 -16.12 -5.51
CA LEU A 97 6.94 -16.22 -5.09
C LEU A 97 6.61 -15.22 -3.96
N GLY A 98 7.47 -15.13 -2.94
CA GLY A 98 7.30 -14.19 -1.84
C GLY A 98 7.30 -12.74 -2.31
N GLY A 99 8.23 -12.39 -3.22
CA GLY A 99 8.27 -11.05 -3.79
C GLY A 99 7.05 -10.71 -4.65
N VAL A 100 6.56 -11.66 -5.47
CA VAL A 100 5.33 -11.48 -6.27
C VAL A 100 4.11 -11.31 -5.38
N ILE A 101 3.95 -12.14 -4.34
CA ILE A 101 2.84 -12.03 -3.38
C ILE A 101 2.91 -10.69 -2.64
N LEU A 102 4.10 -10.24 -2.25
CA LEU A 102 4.31 -8.96 -1.59
C LEU A 102 3.92 -7.78 -2.51
N LEU A 103 4.23 -7.85 -3.81
CA LEU A 103 3.78 -6.85 -4.80
C LEU A 103 2.26 -6.90 -5.07
N ALA A 104 1.63 -8.06 -4.93
CA ALA A 104 0.20 -8.22 -5.17
C ALA A 104 -0.65 -7.37 -4.20
N GLY A 105 -0.20 -7.15 -2.96
CA GLY A 105 -0.87 -6.29 -1.98
C GLY A 105 -1.10 -4.85 -2.49
N PRO A 106 -0.04 -4.05 -2.73
CA PRO A 106 -0.18 -2.68 -3.25
C PRO A 106 -0.83 -2.62 -4.64
N LEU A 107 -0.67 -3.64 -5.49
CA LEU A 107 -1.36 -3.72 -6.78
C LEU A 107 -2.88 -3.86 -6.62
N LEU A 108 -3.32 -4.80 -5.79
CA LEU A 108 -4.73 -4.97 -5.47
C LEU A 108 -5.29 -3.71 -4.83
N PHE A 109 -4.57 -3.11 -3.88
CA PHE A 109 -4.95 -1.84 -3.28
C PHE A 109 -5.21 -0.73 -4.31
N MET A 110 -4.33 -0.59 -5.32
CA MET A 110 -4.54 0.39 -6.39
C MET A 110 -5.72 0.05 -7.28
N LEU A 111 -5.93 -1.22 -7.61
CA LEU A 111 -7.09 -1.65 -8.41
C LEU A 111 -8.39 -1.32 -7.69
N GLU A 112 -8.44 -1.57 -6.39
CA GLU A 112 -9.60 -1.28 -5.56
C GLU A 112 -9.86 0.21 -5.44
N LEU A 113 -8.80 1.01 -5.27
CA LEU A 113 -8.90 2.46 -5.25
C LEU A 113 -9.45 2.99 -6.57
N ILE A 114 -9.00 2.46 -7.71
CA ILE A 114 -9.54 2.80 -9.04
C ILE A 114 -10.99 2.36 -9.18
N ALA A 115 -11.33 1.15 -8.73
CA ALA A 115 -12.67 0.58 -8.83
C ALA A 115 -13.69 1.36 -8.00
N HIS A 116 -13.37 1.65 -6.73
CA HIS A 116 -14.22 2.45 -5.85
C HIS A 116 -14.38 3.89 -6.36
N ILE A 117 -13.32 4.50 -6.90
CA ILE A 117 -13.42 5.82 -7.53
C ILE A 117 -14.33 5.78 -8.77
N GLY A 118 -14.30 4.70 -9.55
CA GLY A 118 -15.16 4.53 -10.74
C GLY A 118 -16.62 4.17 -10.46
N VAL A 119 -16.94 3.64 -9.26
CA VAL A 119 -18.29 3.19 -8.86
C VAL A 119 -19.11 4.29 -8.16
N ILE A 120 -18.49 5.37 -7.70
CA ILE A 120 -19.24 6.54 -7.21
C ILE A 120 -20.03 7.09 -8.40
N GLU A 121 -21.35 6.84 -8.45
CA GLU A 121 -22.24 7.25 -9.55
C GLU A 121 -22.26 8.78 -9.79
N ASP A 122 -21.77 9.57 -8.82
CA ASP A 122 -21.49 11.01 -8.92
C ASP A 122 -20.09 11.35 -9.50
N PHE A 123 -19.38 10.39 -10.12
CA PHE A 123 -18.08 10.64 -10.74
C PHE A 123 -18.13 11.81 -11.73
N LEU A 124 -19.24 12.01 -12.45
CA LEU A 124 -19.41 13.15 -13.35
C LEU A 124 -19.62 14.51 -12.64
N GLU A 125 -20.06 14.53 -11.38
CA GLU A 125 -20.18 15.75 -10.56
C GLU A 125 -18.89 16.05 -9.78
N ILE A 126 -18.10 15.02 -9.46
CA ILE A 126 -16.80 15.14 -8.78
C ILE A 126 -15.66 15.38 -9.80
N VAL A 127 -15.81 14.97 -11.06
CA VAL A 127 -14.82 15.19 -12.14
C VAL A 127 -14.47 16.66 -12.40
N PRO A 128 -15.38 17.65 -12.35
CA PRO A 128 -15.01 19.07 -12.39
C PRO A 128 -14.16 19.49 -11.18
N LEU A 129 -14.38 18.86 -10.03
CA LEU A 129 -13.59 19.03 -8.80
C LEU A 129 -12.25 18.29 -8.85
N LEU A 130 -12.11 17.22 -9.65
CA LEU A 130 -10.89 16.42 -9.85
C LEU A 130 -10.15 16.69 -11.17
N GLY A 131 -10.69 17.54 -12.04
CA GLY A 131 -10.28 17.69 -13.45
C GLY A 131 -8.87 18.24 -13.68
N SER A 132 -8.17 18.63 -12.61
CA SER A 132 -6.77 19.06 -12.62
C SER A 132 -5.84 18.19 -11.78
N PHE A 133 -6.33 17.08 -11.20
CA PHE A 133 -5.65 16.30 -10.17
C PHE A 133 -5.03 15.01 -10.73
N ASN A 134 -3.76 14.77 -10.43
CA ASN A 134 -3.09 13.50 -10.73
C ASN A 134 -3.50 12.44 -9.70
N LEU A 135 -3.94 11.26 -10.15
CA LEU A 135 -4.38 10.17 -9.26
C LEU A 135 -3.27 9.66 -8.32
N LEU A 136 -2.01 9.80 -8.73
CA LEU A 136 -0.83 9.32 -8.02
C LEU A 136 -0.20 10.40 -7.12
N PHE A 137 -0.41 11.69 -7.43
CA PHE A 137 0.34 12.81 -6.86
C PHE A 137 -0.48 14.07 -6.48
N GLY A 138 -1.80 14.08 -6.74
CA GLY A 138 -2.67 15.24 -6.47
C GLY A 138 -2.45 16.42 -7.42
N ASN A 139 -2.90 17.62 -7.03
CA ASN A 139 -2.61 18.91 -7.67
C ASN A 139 -2.18 19.93 -6.60
N GLY A 140 -1.28 20.85 -6.96
CA GLY A 140 -0.89 22.01 -6.15
C GLY A 140 -2.00 23.03 -5.86
N ALA A 141 -3.24 22.78 -6.29
CA ALA A 141 -4.41 23.65 -6.06
C ALA A 141 -5.06 23.50 -4.67
N GLY A 142 -4.50 22.67 -3.77
CA GLY A 142 -4.93 22.62 -2.37
C GLY A 142 -5.52 21.30 -1.90
N ALA A 143 -5.67 20.26 -2.73
CA ALA A 143 -5.88 18.91 -2.20
C ALA A 143 -4.60 18.09 -2.39
N GLN A 144 -3.97 17.68 -1.29
CA GLN A 144 -2.78 16.82 -1.28
C GLN A 144 -3.21 15.38 -1.06
N TRP A 145 -3.35 14.60 -2.12
CA TRP A 145 -3.48 13.14 -2.02
C TRP A 145 -2.46 12.41 -2.88
N GLY A 146 -2.13 11.17 -2.52
CA GLY A 146 -1.22 10.37 -3.32
C GLY A 146 -0.68 9.12 -2.63
N ILE A 147 0.12 8.40 -3.40
CA ILE A 147 0.88 7.23 -2.94
C ILE A 147 1.83 7.66 -1.82
N TRP A 148 1.88 6.87 -0.76
CA TRP A 148 2.64 7.22 0.43
C TRP A 148 3.68 6.18 0.83
N ILE A 149 4.45 6.47 1.89
CA ILE A 149 5.73 5.82 2.19
C ILE A 149 5.63 4.30 2.22
N SER A 150 4.58 3.73 2.83
CA SER A 150 4.44 2.27 2.92
C SER A 150 4.17 1.59 1.59
N TYR A 151 3.59 2.29 0.62
CA TYR A 151 3.46 1.77 -0.74
C TYR A 151 4.84 1.57 -1.38
N PHE A 152 5.74 2.54 -1.22
CA PHE A 152 7.10 2.40 -1.73
C PHE A 152 7.90 1.34 -0.99
N LEU A 153 7.70 1.19 0.33
CA LEU A 153 8.33 0.12 1.11
C LEU A 153 7.87 -1.28 0.67
N THR A 154 6.58 -1.46 0.41
CA THR A 154 6.02 -2.73 -0.07
C THR A 154 6.46 -3.05 -1.49
N ILE A 155 6.43 -2.07 -2.41
CA ILE A 155 6.94 -2.26 -3.78
C ILE A 155 8.44 -2.55 -3.79
N GLY A 156 9.24 -1.74 -3.08
CA GLY A 156 10.68 -1.96 -2.94
C GLY A 156 10.98 -3.31 -2.31
N GLY A 157 10.23 -3.69 -1.28
CA GLY A 157 10.32 -5.00 -0.63
C GLY A 157 10.05 -6.15 -1.60
N GLY A 158 8.99 -6.06 -2.39
CA GLY A 158 8.61 -7.08 -3.36
C GLY A 158 9.65 -7.24 -4.47
N LEU A 159 10.15 -6.13 -5.03
CA LEU A 159 11.21 -6.15 -6.04
C LEU A 159 12.50 -6.77 -5.50
N LEU A 160 12.93 -6.40 -4.29
CA LEU A 160 14.10 -6.99 -3.64
C LEU A 160 13.89 -8.49 -3.33
N GLY A 161 12.67 -8.89 -3.00
CA GLY A 161 12.28 -10.30 -2.86
C GLY A 161 12.48 -11.09 -4.16
N ILE A 162 11.99 -10.55 -5.28
CA ILE A 162 12.12 -11.18 -6.61
C ILE A 162 13.58 -11.23 -7.06
N ILE A 163 14.29 -10.10 -7.02
CA ILE A 163 15.70 -10.02 -7.41
C ILE A 163 16.54 -10.93 -6.51
N GLY A 164 16.30 -10.86 -5.20
CA GLY A 164 16.96 -11.70 -4.21
C GLY A 164 16.73 -13.17 -4.51
N GLY A 165 15.48 -13.61 -4.71
CA GLY A 165 15.15 -14.98 -5.10
C GLY A 165 15.82 -15.40 -6.41
N ALA A 166 15.79 -14.56 -7.44
CA ALA A 166 16.40 -14.86 -8.74
C ALA A 166 17.92 -15.02 -8.69
N THR A 167 18.58 -14.41 -7.70
CA THR A 167 20.04 -14.38 -7.51
C THR A 167 20.52 -15.17 -6.29
N THR A 168 19.63 -15.95 -5.69
CA THR A 168 19.91 -16.86 -4.56
C THR A 168 20.21 -18.25 -5.06
#